data_AF-A0A930ZDX5-F1
#
_entry.id   AF-A0A930ZDX5-F1
#
_cell.length_a   1.000
_cell.length_b   1.000
_cell.length_c   1.000
_cell.angle_alpha   90.00
_cell.angle_beta   90.00
_cell.angle_gamma   90.00
#
_symmetry.space_group_name_H-M   'P 1'
#
loop_
_entity.id
_entity.type
_entity.pdbx_description
1 polymer ?
#
loop_
_entity_poly.entity_id
_entity_poly.type
_entity_poly.pdbx_seq_one_letter_code
_entity_poly.pdbx_strand_id
1 'polypeptide(L)'
;MSNVKRRRLTAQSLVWLLAFGLWLSAMGLAQTPTEVARQAVQDWQAGKYQIDPSQALGKTPEEAIRVLERSIAFASPPPNLSVNLAEPQTQQTPSGTLVRFPATVGAQGGEVRVTLRGGEVTRIAFAPQGGLLPGWVKSPVAWALFIALSLGWLLALRGNTGLALWWREGWALIQQYRRTYIGLNIALYGLYILGSVVAYAEPRLVKLLQEMVGGALEQVGIGGAASAGPLGLALVIFYWNLTRGLLLTTAVPGLALGIPALLINGLRYFIFGFALSPVAIPMAAFVAHIPTLIIELQAYILGTFGGLVLLNKVLQGEGYRAGLRALALLVYLGMFFLLIGAWYEAFEVLYLVR
;
A
#
# COMPACT_ATOMS: atom_id res chain seq x y z
N MET A 1 3.62 -77.14 -29.08
CA MET A 1 3.66 -76.12 -28.00
C MET A 1 4.79 -75.09 -28.25
N SER A 2 4.82 -74.34 -29.37
CA SER A 2 5.99 -73.48 -29.68
C SER A 2 5.72 -72.10 -30.28
N ASN A 3 4.48 -71.59 -30.34
CA ASN A 3 4.22 -70.24 -30.87
C ASN A 3 3.61 -69.25 -29.88
N VAL A 4 3.08 -69.71 -28.73
CA VAL A 4 2.44 -68.83 -27.75
C VAL A 4 3.46 -68.19 -26.79
N LYS A 5 4.59 -68.85 -26.50
CA LYS A 5 5.64 -68.31 -25.61
C LYS A 5 6.46 -67.16 -26.24
N ARG A 6 6.70 -67.18 -27.57
CA ARG A 6 7.47 -66.11 -28.24
C ARG A 6 6.73 -64.77 -28.32
N ARG A 7 5.40 -64.77 -28.47
CA ARG A 7 4.59 -63.52 -28.51
C ARG A 7 4.45 -62.82 -27.16
N ARG A 8 4.56 -63.54 -26.03
CA ARG A 8 4.49 -62.93 -24.68
C ARG A 8 5.78 -62.20 -24.29
N LEU A 9 6.94 -62.70 -24.72
CA LEU A 9 8.22 -62.06 -24.46
C LEU A 9 8.33 -60.70 -25.15
N THR A 10 7.90 -60.59 -26.42
CA THR A 10 7.94 -59.32 -27.18
C THR A 10 6.99 -58.25 -26.65
N ALA A 11 5.82 -58.63 -26.13
CA ALA A 11 4.87 -57.69 -25.54
C ALA A 11 5.37 -57.13 -24.20
N GLN A 12 5.99 -57.96 -23.35
CA GLN A 12 6.59 -57.50 -22.10
C GLN A 12 7.79 -56.58 -22.35
N SER A 13 8.66 -56.87 -23.32
CA SER A 13 9.79 -55.97 -23.63
C SER A 13 9.32 -54.62 -24.16
N LEU A 14 8.24 -54.59 -24.95
CA LEU A 14 7.64 -53.35 -25.46
C LEU A 14 7.03 -52.51 -24.33
N VAL A 15 6.37 -53.15 -23.36
CA VAL A 15 5.80 -52.47 -22.19
C VAL A 15 6.90 -51.90 -21.29
N TRP A 16 8.01 -52.62 -21.09
CA TRP A 16 9.16 -52.10 -20.34
C TRP A 16 9.88 -50.97 -21.08
N LEU A 17 10.01 -51.02 -22.40
CA LEU A 17 10.59 -49.93 -23.20
C LEU A 17 9.68 -48.68 -23.23
N LEU A 18 8.36 -48.86 -23.29
CA LEU A 18 7.40 -47.75 -23.20
C LEU A 18 7.34 -47.16 -21.79
N ALA A 19 7.41 -47.99 -20.73
CA ALA A 19 7.48 -47.53 -19.35
C ALA A 19 8.81 -46.80 -19.06
N PHE A 20 9.93 -47.28 -19.60
CA PHE A 20 11.23 -46.62 -19.48
C PHE A 20 11.30 -45.33 -20.31
N GLY A 21 10.66 -45.30 -21.49
CA GLY A 21 10.50 -44.09 -22.31
C GLY A 21 9.60 -43.04 -21.66
N LEU A 22 8.51 -43.46 -21.00
CA LEU A 22 7.62 -42.58 -20.21
C LEU A 22 8.31 -42.09 -18.91
N TRP A 23 9.16 -42.91 -18.31
CA TRP A 23 9.95 -42.52 -17.13
C TRP A 23 11.06 -41.52 -17.49
N LEU A 24 11.73 -41.70 -18.64
CA LEU A 24 12.72 -40.75 -19.17
C LEU A 24 12.10 -39.44 -19.66
N SER A 25 10.87 -39.45 -20.18
CA SER A 25 10.16 -38.23 -20.57
C SER A 25 9.51 -37.49 -19.40
N ALA A 26 9.23 -38.17 -18.28
CA ALA A 26 8.88 -37.53 -17.00
C ALA A 26 10.10 -36.89 -16.29
N MET A 27 11.33 -37.22 -16.72
CA MET A 27 12.56 -36.53 -16.33
C MET A 27 12.94 -35.40 -17.30
N GLY A 28 11.98 -34.88 -18.09
CA GLY A 28 12.12 -33.55 -18.66
C GLY A 28 12.43 -32.58 -17.53
N LEU A 29 13.65 -32.01 -17.55
CA LEU A 29 14.25 -31.18 -16.52
C LEU A 29 13.27 -30.11 -16.04
N ALA A 30 12.45 -30.44 -15.03
CA ALA A 30 11.66 -29.46 -14.32
C ALA A 30 12.67 -28.57 -13.62
N GLN A 31 12.92 -27.40 -14.20
CA GLN A 31 13.82 -26.42 -13.61
C GLN A 31 13.34 -26.14 -12.18
N THR A 32 14.28 -26.21 -11.24
CA THR A 32 13.94 -25.92 -9.85
C THR A 32 13.40 -24.48 -9.76
N PRO A 33 12.44 -24.18 -8.87
CA PRO A 33 11.94 -22.82 -8.71
C PRO A 33 13.04 -21.79 -8.51
N THR A 34 14.14 -22.18 -7.86
CA THR A 34 15.35 -21.37 -7.69
C THR A 34 16.08 -21.06 -8.99
N GLU A 35 16.13 -22.00 -9.94
CA GLU A 35 16.77 -21.79 -11.25
C GLU A 35 15.94 -20.84 -12.11
N VAL A 36 14.63 -21.06 -12.15
CA VAL A 36 13.69 -20.17 -12.85
C VAL A 36 13.79 -18.76 -12.29
N ALA A 37 13.81 -18.63 -10.96
CA ALA A 37 13.94 -17.33 -10.31
C ALA A 37 15.29 -16.66 -10.60
N ARG A 38 16.40 -17.42 -10.65
CA ARG A 38 17.72 -16.89 -10.96
C ARG A 38 17.77 -16.29 -12.36
N GLN A 39 17.27 -17.03 -13.34
CA GLN A 39 17.18 -16.55 -14.72
C GLN A 39 16.28 -15.31 -14.82
N ALA A 40 15.16 -15.31 -14.10
CA ALA A 40 14.23 -14.19 -14.07
C ALA A 40 14.87 -12.89 -13.56
N VAL A 41 15.69 -12.96 -12.50
CA VAL A 41 16.42 -11.79 -11.98
C VAL A 41 17.41 -11.25 -13.01
N GLN A 42 18.15 -12.12 -13.69
CA GLN A 42 19.09 -11.70 -14.74
C GLN A 42 18.37 -11.04 -15.91
N ASP A 43 17.28 -11.64 -16.36
CA ASP A 43 16.43 -11.13 -17.43
C ASP A 43 15.79 -9.78 -17.06
N TRP A 44 15.42 -9.61 -15.80
CA TRP A 44 14.92 -8.36 -15.25
C TRP A 44 15.97 -7.26 -15.18
N GLN A 45 17.19 -7.57 -14.72
CA GLN A 45 18.31 -6.63 -14.76
C GLN A 45 18.70 -6.23 -16.18
N ALA A 46 18.54 -7.15 -17.14
CA ALA A 46 18.72 -6.89 -18.57
C ALA A 46 17.57 -6.10 -19.23
N GLY A 47 16.51 -5.78 -18.47
CA GLY A 47 15.38 -4.99 -18.95
C GLY A 47 14.30 -5.76 -19.72
N LYS A 48 14.37 -7.10 -19.80
CA LYS A 48 13.41 -7.90 -20.58
C LYS A 48 11.95 -7.80 -20.11
N TYR A 49 11.75 -7.43 -18.84
CA TYR A 49 10.42 -7.27 -18.26
C TYR A 49 9.95 -5.81 -18.16
N GLN A 50 10.77 -4.84 -18.60
CA GLN A 50 10.39 -3.43 -18.52
C GLN A 50 9.23 -3.13 -19.46
N ILE A 51 8.21 -2.47 -18.92
CA ILE A 51 7.06 -1.98 -19.67
C ILE A 51 6.85 -0.53 -19.28
N ASP A 52 6.74 0.32 -20.29
CA ASP A 52 6.40 1.71 -20.09
C ASP A 52 4.88 1.82 -19.77
N PRO A 53 4.50 2.29 -18.56
CA PRO A 53 3.09 2.47 -18.21
C PRO A 53 2.35 3.42 -19.15
N SER A 54 3.06 4.34 -19.83
CA SER A 54 2.47 5.27 -20.81
C SER A 54 1.81 4.53 -21.98
N GLN A 55 2.23 3.29 -22.27
CA GLN A 55 1.63 2.44 -23.29
C GLN A 55 0.19 2.02 -22.97
N ALA A 56 -0.30 2.27 -21.76
CA ALA A 56 -1.71 2.07 -21.42
C ALA A 56 -2.60 3.19 -21.99
N LEU A 57 -2.03 4.37 -22.31
CA LEU A 57 -2.79 5.50 -22.84
C LEU A 57 -3.30 5.19 -24.25
N GLY A 58 -4.60 5.38 -24.46
CA GLY A 58 -5.25 5.16 -25.75
C GLY A 58 -5.60 3.69 -26.07
N LYS A 59 -5.32 2.75 -25.16
CA LYS A 59 -5.74 1.35 -25.28
C LYS A 59 -7.17 1.14 -24.77
N THR A 60 -7.77 0.00 -25.12
CA THR A 60 -9.03 -0.42 -24.49
C THR A 60 -8.82 -0.63 -22.99
N PRO A 61 -9.87 -0.52 -22.15
CA PRO A 61 -9.75 -0.74 -20.71
C PRO A 61 -9.03 -2.05 -20.37
N GLU A 62 -9.37 -3.15 -21.03
CA GLU A 62 -8.80 -4.47 -20.76
C GLU A 62 -7.29 -4.53 -21.10
N GLU A 63 -6.88 -3.90 -22.19
CA GLU A 63 -5.48 -3.87 -22.62
C GLU A 63 -4.65 -2.90 -21.77
N ALA A 64 -5.21 -1.74 -21.43
CA ALA A 64 -4.60 -0.78 -20.53
C ALA A 64 -4.33 -1.42 -19.16
N ILE A 65 -5.29 -2.20 -18.65
CA ILE A 65 -5.15 -2.96 -17.41
C ILE A 65 -3.96 -3.93 -17.51
N ARG A 66 -3.90 -4.77 -18.54
CA ARG A 66 -2.79 -5.73 -18.71
C ARG A 66 -1.41 -5.07 -18.77
N VAL A 67 -1.32 -3.90 -19.41
CA VAL A 67 -0.07 -3.12 -19.45
C VAL A 67 0.32 -2.65 -18.06
N LEU A 68 -0.64 -2.10 -17.31
CA LEU A 68 -0.42 -1.64 -15.94
C LEU A 68 -0.02 -2.82 -15.03
N GLU A 69 -0.79 -3.91 -15.03
CA GLU A 69 -0.51 -5.16 -14.30
C GLU A 69 0.95 -5.58 -14.45
N ARG A 70 1.41 -5.64 -15.69
CA ARG A 70 2.75 -6.11 -16.01
C ARG A 70 3.82 -5.07 -15.63
N SER A 71 3.55 -3.77 -15.79
CA SER A 71 4.49 -2.73 -15.32
C SER A 71 4.72 -2.75 -13.80
N ILE A 72 3.69 -3.14 -13.03
CA ILE A 72 3.72 -3.24 -11.57
C ILE A 72 4.43 -4.51 -11.13
N ALA A 73 4.08 -5.63 -11.77
CA ALA A 73 4.66 -6.93 -11.51
C ALA A 73 6.18 -6.93 -11.72
N PHE A 74 6.66 -6.12 -12.65
CA PHE A 74 8.07 -6.04 -13.04
C PHE A 74 8.60 -4.61 -12.98
N ALA A 75 8.50 -3.99 -11.81
CA ALA A 75 9.05 -2.64 -11.57
C ALA A 75 10.53 -2.57 -11.97
N SER A 76 10.98 -1.45 -12.55
CA SER A 76 12.36 -1.33 -13.02
C SER A 76 13.40 -1.57 -11.91
N PRO A 77 14.51 -2.26 -12.22
CA PRO A 77 15.58 -2.49 -11.25
C PRO A 77 16.20 -1.15 -10.83
N PRO A 78 16.47 -0.96 -9.52
CA PRO A 78 17.17 0.23 -9.05
C PRO A 78 18.54 0.38 -9.73
N PRO A 79 19.00 1.62 -10.00
CA PRO A 79 20.36 1.83 -10.49
C PRO A 79 21.37 1.31 -9.46
N ASN A 80 22.43 0.64 -9.94
CA ASN A 80 23.47 0.03 -9.11
C ASN A 80 23.00 -1.13 -8.21
N LEU A 81 21.93 -1.83 -8.60
CA LEU A 81 21.49 -3.06 -7.93
C LEU A 81 22.49 -4.21 -8.16
N SER A 82 23.07 -4.73 -7.08
CA SER A 82 23.87 -5.95 -7.06
C SER A 82 23.11 -7.05 -6.32
N VAL A 83 22.96 -8.22 -6.95
CA VAL A 83 22.17 -9.34 -6.41
C VAL A 83 23.06 -10.56 -6.22
N ASN A 84 23.04 -11.15 -5.04
CA ASN A 84 23.69 -12.42 -4.76
C ASN A 84 22.78 -13.57 -5.21
N LEU A 85 23.04 -14.10 -6.41
CA LEU A 85 22.31 -15.22 -7.00
C LEU A 85 22.70 -16.60 -6.45
N ALA A 86 23.76 -16.66 -5.63
CA ALA A 86 24.32 -17.91 -5.10
C ALA A 86 23.57 -18.43 -3.86
N GLU A 87 22.90 -17.55 -3.11
CA GLU A 87 22.25 -17.88 -1.84
C GLU A 87 20.73 -17.60 -1.87
N PRO A 88 19.95 -18.32 -2.70
CA PRO A 88 18.50 -18.15 -2.73
C PRO A 88 17.84 -18.71 -1.47
N GLN A 89 16.90 -17.95 -0.91
CA GLN A 89 16.00 -18.43 0.14
C GLN A 89 14.61 -18.67 -0.45
N THR A 90 14.08 -19.88 -0.27
CA THR A 90 12.77 -20.26 -0.84
C THR A 90 11.74 -20.40 0.26
N GLN A 91 10.57 -19.81 0.06
CA GLN A 91 9.42 -19.89 0.96
C GLN A 91 8.16 -20.20 0.16
N GLN A 92 7.39 -21.20 0.61
CA GLN A 92 6.06 -21.44 0.05
C GLN A 92 5.05 -20.46 0.64
N THR A 93 4.26 -19.83 -0.21
CA THR A 93 3.17 -18.93 0.18
C THR A 93 1.84 -19.45 -0.37
N PRO A 94 0.69 -19.03 0.18
CA PRO A 94 -0.62 -19.38 -0.39
C PRO A 94 -0.80 -18.96 -1.86
N SER A 95 0.00 -17.99 -2.31
CA SER A 95 -0.05 -17.40 -3.65
C SER A 95 0.96 -17.99 -4.64
N GLY A 96 1.86 -18.88 -4.20
CA GLY A 96 2.91 -19.49 -5.03
C GLY A 96 4.21 -19.79 -4.27
N THR A 97 5.32 -19.88 -4.99
CA THR A 97 6.67 -20.02 -4.42
C THR A 97 7.37 -18.67 -4.46
N LEU A 98 7.81 -18.17 -3.30
CA LEU A 98 8.60 -16.94 -3.16
C LEU A 98 10.08 -17.31 -3.04
N VAL A 99 10.90 -16.82 -3.97
CA VAL A 99 12.36 -16.94 -3.94
C VAL A 99 12.97 -15.58 -3.64
N ARG A 100 13.86 -15.50 -2.66
CA ARG A 100 14.52 -14.28 -2.21
C ARG A 100 16.01 -14.38 -2.44
N PHE A 101 16.60 -13.32 -2.98
CA PHE A 101 18.04 -13.21 -3.20
C PHE A 101 18.57 -12.02 -2.42
N PRO A 102 19.59 -12.18 -1.56
CA PRO A 102 20.24 -11.04 -0.92
C PRO A 102 20.73 -10.04 -1.98
N ALA A 103 20.49 -8.76 -1.78
CA ALA A 103 20.82 -7.72 -2.75
C ALA A 103 21.29 -6.44 -2.06
N THR A 104 21.99 -5.59 -2.81
CA THR A 104 22.46 -4.28 -2.35
C THR A 104 22.21 -3.23 -3.44
N VAL A 105 21.84 -2.03 -3.04
CA VAL A 105 21.74 -0.85 -3.89
C VAL A 105 22.63 0.23 -3.27
N GLY A 106 23.83 0.41 -3.81
CA GLY A 106 24.87 1.23 -3.17
C GLY A 106 25.24 0.70 -1.78
N ALA A 107 25.07 1.51 -0.73
CA ALA A 107 25.33 1.11 0.66
C ALA A 107 24.13 0.44 1.35
N GLN A 108 22.97 0.37 0.70
CA GLN A 108 21.75 -0.15 1.29
C GLN A 108 21.57 -1.64 0.97
N GLY A 109 21.55 -2.48 2.01
CA GLY A 109 21.20 -3.90 1.89
C GLY A 109 19.70 -4.09 1.61
N GLY A 110 19.34 -5.26 1.10
CA GLY A 110 17.98 -5.65 0.75
C GLY A 110 17.89 -7.06 0.22
N GLU A 111 16.77 -7.38 -0.41
CA GLU A 111 16.55 -8.64 -1.09
C GLU A 111 15.74 -8.42 -2.37
N VAL A 112 16.10 -9.12 -3.44
CA VAL A 112 15.24 -9.25 -4.63
C VAL A 112 14.30 -10.42 -4.41
N ARG A 113 13.01 -10.15 -4.51
CA ARG A 113 11.93 -11.11 -4.34
C ARG A 113 11.37 -11.49 -5.70
N VAL A 114 11.31 -12.79 -5.97
CA VAL A 114 10.72 -13.37 -7.17
C VAL A 114 9.56 -14.25 -6.75
N THR A 115 8.35 -13.93 -7.22
CA THR A 115 7.16 -14.75 -6.98
C THR A 115 6.90 -15.63 -8.20
N LEU A 116 6.73 -16.92 -7.96
CA LEU A 116 6.45 -17.93 -8.96
C LEU A 116 5.08 -18.55 -8.72
N ARG A 117 4.22 -18.64 -9.75
CA ARG A 117 2.95 -19.36 -9.67
C ARG A 117 2.87 -20.35 -10.83
N GLY A 118 2.69 -21.64 -10.52
CA GLY A 118 2.65 -22.68 -11.55
C GLY A 118 3.94 -22.82 -12.37
N GLY A 119 5.09 -22.38 -11.83
CA GLY A 119 6.38 -22.37 -12.55
C GLY A 119 6.65 -21.10 -13.36
N GLU A 120 5.68 -20.18 -13.47
CA GLU A 120 5.86 -18.90 -14.16
C GLU A 120 6.20 -17.77 -13.20
N VAL A 121 7.04 -16.84 -13.65
CA VAL A 121 7.40 -15.63 -12.91
C VAL A 121 6.25 -14.63 -12.99
N THR A 122 5.64 -14.34 -11.86
CA THR A 122 4.51 -13.41 -11.78
C THR A 122 4.89 -12.06 -11.21
N ARG A 123 6.02 -11.96 -10.48
CA ARG A 123 6.49 -10.70 -9.90
C ARG A 123 7.98 -10.72 -9.62
N ILE A 124 8.66 -9.60 -9.86
CA ILE A 124 10.03 -9.34 -9.43
C ILE A 124 10.10 -7.94 -8.82
N ALA A 125 10.65 -7.83 -7.60
CA ALA A 125 10.84 -6.53 -6.95
C ALA A 125 12.03 -6.53 -5.99
N PHE A 126 12.70 -5.39 -5.86
CA PHE A 126 13.67 -5.16 -4.79
C PHE A 126 12.96 -4.67 -3.53
N ALA A 127 13.30 -5.26 -2.38
CA ALA A 127 12.83 -4.87 -1.06
C ALA A 127 14.03 -4.47 -0.17
N PRO A 128 14.11 -3.22 0.31
CA PRO A 128 15.23 -2.79 1.16
C PRO A 128 15.21 -3.45 2.54
N GLN A 129 16.39 -3.74 3.07
CA GLN A 129 16.57 -4.35 4.38
C GLN A 129 16.16 -3.36 5.48
N GLY A 130 15.29 -3.80 6.40
CA GLY A 130 14.72 -2.95 7.45
C GLY A 130 13.38 -2.29 7.10
N GLY A 131 12.89 -2.40 5.85
CA GLY A 131 11.69 -1.71 5.38
C GLY A 131 11.91 -0.20 5.20
N LEU A 132 10.85 0.54 4.85
CA LEU A 132 10.91 2.01 4.74
C LEU A 132 10.67 2.72 6.07
N LEU A 133 10.38 1.99 7.14
CA LEU A 133 10.12 2.58 8.46
C LEU A 133 11.43 3.04 9.12
N PRO A 134 11.46 4.26 9.67
CA PRO A 134 12.62 4.72 10.43
C PRO A 134 12.91 3.81 11.63
N GLY A 135 14.19 3.50 11.87
CA GLY A 135 14.61 2.60 12.97
C GLY A 135 14.17 3.06 14.37
N TRP A 136 13.95 4.38 14.57
CA TRP A 136 13.48 4.93 15.84
C TRP A 136 12.07 4.49 16.22
N VAL A 137 11.25 4.02 15.28
CA VAL A 137 9.88 3.60 15.55
C VAL A 137 9.82 2.35 16.44
N LYS A 138 10.90 1.58 16.48
CA LYS A 138 11.05 0.40 17.36
C LYS A 138 11.63 0.75 18.73
N SER A 139 11.96 2.01 18.99
CA SER A 139 12.58 2.44 20.25
C SER A 139 11.53 2.56 21.36
N PRO A 140 11.77 1.99 22.56
CA PRO A 140 10.91 2.20 23.73
C PRO A 140 10.73 3.68 24.08
N VAL A 141 11.75 4.50 23.83
CA VAL A 141 11.69 5.96 24.03
C VAL A 141 10.66 6.59 23.10
N ALA A 142 10.61 6.17 21.82
CA ALA A 142 9.62 6.67 20.89
C ALA A 142 8.19 6.30 21.30
N TRP A 143 7.99 5.10 21.86
CA TRP A 143 6.69 4.67 22.38
C TRP A 143 6.28 5.49 23.60
N ALA A 144 7.19 5.71 24.55
CA ALA A 144 6.92 6.54 25.72
C ALA A 144 6.56 7.98 25.32
N LEU A 145 7.29 8.56 24.36
CA LEU A 145 6.98 9.88 23.81
C LEU A 145 5.62 9.91 23.10
N PHE A 146 5.27 8.87 22.35
CA PHE A 146 3.98 8.79 21.67
C PHE A 146 2.80 8.69 22.66
N ILE A 147 2.96 7.93 23.75
CA ILE A 147 1.97 7.87 24.84
C ILE A 147 1.88 9.24 25.52
N ALA A 148 3.01 9.85 25.87
CA ALA A 148 3.05 11.16 26.51
C ALA A 148 2.41 12.25 25.63
N LEU A 149 2.66 12.21 24.31
CA LEU A 149 2.00 13.06 23.33
C LEU A 149 0.49 12.82 23.35
N SER A 150 0.05 11.55 23.30
CA SER A 150 -1.38 11.21 23.24
C SER A 150 -2.14 11.68 24.47
N LEU A 151 -1.63 11.36 25.66
CA LEU A 151 -2.25 11.75 26.93
C LEU A 151 -2.12 13.25 27.19
N GLY A 152 -0.94 13.81 26.91
CA GLY A 152 -0.66 15.23 27.06
C GLY A 152 -1.57 16.10 26.19
N TRP A 153 -1.85 15.68 24.95
CA TRP A 153 -2.77 16.40 24.07
C TRP A 153 -4.20 16.38 24.63
N LEU A 154 -4.70 15.24 25.09
CA LEU A 154 -6.02 15.13 25.72
C LEU A 154 -6.15 16.00 26.97
N LEU A 155 -5.11 16.02 27.81
CA LEU A 155 -5.08 16.88 29.00
C LEU A 155 -5.01 18.37 28.63
N ALA A 156 -4.21 18.72 27.61
CA ALA A 156 -4.07 20.09 27.15
C ALA A 156 -5.38 20.66 26.63
N LEU A 157 -6.21 19.84 25.97
CA LEU A 157 -7.55 20.23 25.49
C LEU A 157 -8.55 20.53 26.62
N ARG A 158 -8.34 19.99 27.83
CA ARG A 158 -9.20 20.26 28.99
C ARG A 158 -8.84 21.55 29.74
N GLY A 159 -7.60 22.01 29.60
CA GLY A 159 -7.10 23.21 30.26
C GLY A 159 -7.26 24.50 29.45
N ASN A 160 -6.80 25.62 30.00
CA ASN A 160 -6.71 26.90 29.29
C ASN A 160 -5.33 27.06 28.62
N THR A 161 -4.93 26.06 27.83
CA THR A 161 -3.62 26.03 27.15
C THR A 161 -3.72 26.62 25.73
N GLY A 162 -2.58 26.96 25.13
CA GLY A 162 -2.53 27.38 23.72
C GLY A 162 -3.12 26.34 22.76
N LEU A 163 -2.95 25.05 23.06
CA LEU A 163 -3.51 23.94 22.28
C LEU A 163 -5.05 23.89 22.35
N ALA A 164 -5.63 24.18 23.52
CA ALA A 164 -7.08 24.30 23.67
C ALA A 164 -7.63 25.54 22.94
N LEU A 165 -6.89 26.65 22.94
CA LEU A 165 -7.25 27.83 22.16
C LEU A 165 -7.22 27.54 20.65
N TRP A 166 -6.15 26.91 20.15
CA TRP A 166 -6.05 26.51 18.74
C TRP A 166 -7.14 25.53 18.34
N TRP A 167 -7.51 24.60 19.23
CA TRP A 167 -8.64 23.69 19.03
C TRP A 167 -9.95 24.46 18.83
N ARG A 168 -10.25 25.40 19.72
CA ARG A 168 -11.45 26.25 19.64
C ARG A 168 -11.44 27.14 18.39
N GLU A 169 -10.30 27.74 18.06
CA GLU A 169 -10.14 28.55 16.85
C GLU A 169 -10.34 27.72 15.57
N GLY A 170 -9.78 26.52 15.50
CA GLY A 170 -9.99 25.60 14.38
C GLY A 170 -11.45 25.24 14.18
N TRP A 171 -12.16 24.92 15.27
CA TRP A 171 -13.60 24.66 15.21
C TRP A 171 -14.41 25.89 14.85
N ALA A 172 -14.01 27.08 15.31
CA ALA A 172 -14.65 28.33 14.92
C ALA A 172 -14.55 28.57 13.41
N LEU A 173 -13.42 28.24 12.77
CA LEU A 173 -13.28 28.30 11.31
C LEU A 173 -14.25 27.36 10.60
N ILE A 174 -14.44 26.14 11.10
CA ILE A 174 -15.40 25.18 10.54
C ILE A 174 -16.82 25.74 10.63
N GLN A 175 -17.19 26.34 11.75
CA GLN A 175 -18.50 26.98 11.92
C GLN A 175 -18.68 28.19 11.00
N GLN A 176 -17.65 29.03 10.88
CA GLN A 176 -17.64 30.21 10.02
C GLN A 176 -17.84 29.84 8.55
N TYR A 177 -17.15 28.82 8.07
CA TYR A 177 -17.21 28.35 6.68
C TYR A 177 -18.01 27.04 6.53
N ARG A 178 -19.08 26.88 7.32
CA ARG A 178 -19.88 25.63 7.40
C ARG A 178 -20.35 25.09 6.05
N ARG A 179 -20.72 25.97 5.11
CA ARG A 179 -21.21 25.56 3.79
C ARG A 179 -20.11 24.90 2.97
N THR A 180 -18.93 25.52 2.94
CA THR A 180 -17.73 24.98 2.27
C THR A 180 -17.32 23.66 2.91
N TYR A 181 -17.33 23.60 4.25
CA TYR A 181 -17.00 22.37 4.97
C TYR A 181 -17.96 21.23 4.65
N ILE A 182 -19.28 21.46 4.73
CA ILE A 182 -20.30 20.44 4.42
C ILE A 182 -20.21 20.02 2.95
N GLY A 183 -20.10 20.98 2.02
CA GLY A 183 -19.95 20.69 0.60
C GLY A 183 -18.72 19.83 0.29
N LEU A 184 -17.60 20.11 0.95
CA LEU A 184 -16.38 19.32 0.81
C LEU A 184 -16.54 17.90 1.36
N ASN A 185 -17.20 17.73 2.51
CA ASN A 185 -17.50 16.41 3.06
C ASN A 185 -18.36 15.60 2.09
N ILE A 186 -19.45 16.18 1.58
CA ILE A 186 -20.34 15.53 0.62
C ILE A 186 -19.57 15.15 -0.64
N ALA A 187 -18.75 16.04 -1.19
CA ALA A 187 -17.99 15.79 -2.40
C ALA A 187 -16.95 14.66 -2.20
N LEU A 188 -16.12 14.74 -1.17
CA LEU A 188 -15.04 13.78 -0.95
C LEU A 188 -15.57 12.41 -0.51
N TYR A 189 -16.49 12.34 0.46
CA TYR A 189 -17.12 11.06 0.80
C TYR A 189 -17.98 10.52 -0.35
N GLY A 190 -18.60 11.38 -1.15
CA GLY A 190 -19.28 10.99 -2.38
C GLY A 190 -18.34 10.31 -3.38
N LEU A 191 -17.12 10.83 -3.56
CA LEU A 191 -16.10 10.19 -4.40
C LEU A 191 -15.62 8.85 -3.83
N TYR A 192 -15.51 8.74 -2.50
CA TYR A 192 -15.21 7.46 -1.85
C TYR A 192 -16.31 6.42 -2.12
N ILE A 193 -17.58 6.80 -1.96
CA ILE A 193 -18.71 5.92 -2.24
C ILE A 193 -18.73 5.54 -3.72
N LEU A 194 -18.51 6.51 -4.62
CA LEU A 194 -18.45 6.26 -6.05
C LEU A 194 -17.34 5.26 -6.41
N GLY A 195 -16.13 5.44 -5.86
CA GLY A 195 -15.03 4.48 -6.03
C GLY A 195 -15.41 3.08 -5.53
N SER A 196 -16.09 3.00 -4.38
CA SER A 196 -16.58 1.73 -3.82
C SER A 196 -17.60 1.06 -4.73
N VAL A 197 -18.51 1.82 -5.33
CA VAL A 197 -19.50 1.29 -6.29
C VAL A 197 -18.82 0.82 -7.57
N VAL A 198 -17.84 1.57 -8.08
CA VAL A 198 -17.06 1.17 -9.28
C VAL A 198 -16.27 -0.11 -9.03
N ALA A 199 -15.81 -0.37 -7.80
CA ALA A 199 -15.16 -1.63 -7.44
C ALA A 199 -16.06 -2.87 -7.62
N TYR A 200 -17.39 -2.74 -7.45
CA TYR A 200 -18.32 -3.82 -7.77
C TYR A 200 -18.44 -4.08 -9.27
N ALA A 201 -18.27 -3.05 -10.09
CA ALA A 201 -18.34 -3.19 -11.55
C ALA A 201 -17.11 -3.87 -12.14
N GLU A 202 -15.92 -3.65 -11.54
CA GLU A 202 -14.66 -4.23 -12.04
C GLU A 202 -13.81 -4.90 -10.94
N PRO A 203 -14.18 -6.11 -10.49
CA PRO A 203 -13.46 -6.82 -9.43
C PRO A 203 -12.03 -7.22 -9.80
N ARG A 204 -11.68 -7.29 -11.10
CA ARG A 204 -10.32 -7.62 -11.52
C ARG A 204 -9.37 -6.47 -11.17
N LEU A 205 -9.77 -5.24 -11.48
CA LEU A 205 -9.03 -4.04 -11.09
C LEU A 205 -8.81 -3.94 -9.58
N VAL A 206 -9.79 -4.36 -8.79
CA VAL A 206 -9.66 -4.42 -7.32
C VAL A 206 -8.51 -5.32 -6.91
N LYS A 207 -8.45 -6.55 -7.45
CA LYS A 207 -7.37 -7.51 -7.15
C LYS A 207 -6.00 -6.95 -7.52
N LEU A 208 -5.89 -6.30 -8.67
CA LEU A 208 -4.63 -5.70 -9.12
C LEU A 208 -4.18 -4.57 -8.21
N LEU A 209 -5.11 -3.70 -7.84
CA LEU A 209 -4.83 -2.63 -6.92
C LEU A 209 -4.45 -3.18 -5.54
N GLN A 210 -5.05 -4.27 -5.08
CA GLN A 210 -4.63 -4.96 -3.86
C GLN A 210 -3.24 -5.58 -3.97
N GLU A 211 -2.86 -6.16 -5.11
CA GLU A 211 -1.52 -6.70 -5.33
C GLU A 211 -0.45 -5.58 -5.39
N MET A 212 -0.81 -4.43 -5.96
CA MET A 212 -0.01 -3.19 -5.91
C MET A 212 0.18 -2.71 -4.48
N VAL A 213 -0.93 -2.46 -3.79
CA VAL A 213 -0.97 -1.85 -2.47
C VAL A 213 -0.37 -2.79 -1.44
N GLY A 214 -0.70 -4.08 -1.47
CA GLY A 214 -0.10 -5.10 -0.60
C GLY A 214 1.42 -5.18 -0.77
N GLY A 215 1.91 -5.13 -2.01
CA GLY A 215 3.36 -5.07 -2.26
C GLY A 215 4.01 -3.77 -1.78
N ALA A 216 3.31 -2.64 -1.90
CA ALA A 216 3.78 -1.36 -1.37
C ALA A 216 3.81 -1.37 0.18
N LEU A 217 2.79 -1.92 0.85
CA LEU A 217 2.72 -2.02 2.31
C LEU A 217 3.76 -3.02 2.87
N GLU A 218 4.04 -4.11 2.15
CA GLU A 218 5.15 -5.02 2.46
C GLU A 218 6.51 -4.35 2.32
N GLN A 219 6.72 -3.55 1.27
CA GLN A 219 7.94 -2.75 1.07
C GLN A 219 8.07 -1.65 2.14
N VAL A 220 6.95 -1.09 2.58
CA VAL A 220 6.92 -0.11 3.68
C VAL A 220 7.33 -0.76 5.00
N GLY A 221 7.14 -2.08 5.17
CA GLY A 221 7.57 -2.81 6.36
C GLY A 221 6.51 -2.85 7.48
N ILE A 222 5.25 -2.59 7.14
CA ILE A 222 4.12 -2.65 8.09
C ILE A 222 3.94 -4.08 8.63
N GLY A 223 4.26 -5.12 7.84
CA GLY A 223 4.32 -6.51 8.32
C GLY A 223 5.32 -6.71 9.47
N GLY A 224 6.41 -5.93 9.49
CA GLY A 224 7.34 -5.89 10.63
C GLY A 224 6.84 -5.04 11.80
N ALA A 225 6.03 -4.00 11.55
CA ALA A 225 5.43 -3.16 12.59
C ALA A 225 4.39 -3.90 13.43
N ALA A 226 3.62 -4.83 12.82
CA ALA A 226 2.69 -5.68 13.55
C ALA A 226 3.37 -6.51 14.65
N SER A 227 4.65 -6.88 14.47
CA SER A 227 5.45 -7.59 15.48
C SER A 227 5.87 -6.72 16.68
N ALA A 228 5.77 -5.40 16.58
CA ALA A 228 6.11 -4.45 17.64
C ALA A 228 4.95 -4.20 18.64
N GLY A 229 3.81 -4.87 18.45
CA GLY A 229 2.63 -4.73 19.30
C GLY A 229 1.78 -3.48 19.00
N PRO A 230 0.70 -3.24 19.76
CA PRO A 230 -0.28 -2.19 19.49
C PRO A 230 0.32 -0.79 19.49
N LEU A 231 1.28 -0.52 20.38
CA LEU A 231 1.96 0.77 20.46
C LEU A 231 2.82 1.07 19.24
N GLY A 232 3.65 0.11 18.84
CA GLY A 232 4.52 0.25 17.67
C GLY A 232 3.69 0.42 16.40
N LEU A 233 2.61 -0.35 16.25
CA LEU A 233 1.71 -0.25 15.11
C LEU A 233 0.99 1.10 15.06
N ALA A 234 0.41 1.58 16.18
CA ALA A 234 -0.25 2.88 16.24
C ALA A 234 0.72 4.03 15.91
N LEU A 235 1.96 3.98 16.42
CA LEU A 235 2.97 4.98 16.10
C LEU A 235 3.31 4.99 14.61
N VAL A 236 3.45 3.82 13.98
CA VAL A 236 3.71 3.70 12.54
C VAL A 236 2.56 4.28 11.72
N ILE A 237 1.33 3.89 12.04
CA ILE A 237 0.12 4.35 11.36
C ILE A 237 0.01 5.87 11.46
N PHE A 238 0.12 6.41 12.69
CA PHE A 238 0.10 7.84 12.93
C PHE A 238 1.19 8.57 12.13
N TYR A 239 2.42 8.10 12.20
CA TYR A 239 3.55 8.71 11.50
C TYR A 239 3.33 8.71 9.98
N TRP A 240 2.87 7.59 9.42
CA TRP A 240 2.64 7.46 7.99
C TRP A 240 1.50 8.36 7.51
N ASN A 241 0.34 8.29 8.17
CA ASN A 241 -0.82 9.10 7.81
C ASN A 241 -0.56 10.60 8.05
N LEU A 242 0.21 10.96 9.09
CA LEU A 242 0.61 12.34 9.32
C LEU A 242 1.52 12.84 8.20
N THR A 243 2.63 12.15 7.95
CA THR A 243 3.68 12.65 7.03
C THR A 243 3.27 12.54 5.58
N ARG A 244 2.80 11.35 5.15
CA ARG A 244 2.44 11.09 3.76
C ARG A 244 1.04 11.60 3.46
N GLY A 245 0.07 11.25 4.29
CA GLY A 245 -1.35 11.55 4.06
C GLY A 245 -1.69 13.03 4.27
N LEU A 246 -1.49 13.55 5.48
CA LEU A 246 -1.95 14.87 5.88
C LEU A 246 -0.99 15.98 5.47
N LEU A 247 0.33 15.81 5.67
CA LEU A 247 1.30 16.85 5.36
C LEU A 247 1.66 16.86 3.87
N LEU A 248 2.32 15.81 3.39
CA LEU A 248 2.93 15.81 2.05
C LEU A 248 1.91 15.90 0.92
N THR A 249 0.81 15.16 1.03
CA THR A 249 -0.15 15.03 -0.09
C THR A 249 -1.44 15.83 0.14
N THR A 250 -1.57 16.55 1.26
CA THR A 250 -2.72 17.42 1.54
C THR A 250 -2.30 18.83 1.92
N ALA A 251 -1.61 19.05 3.04
CA ALA A 251 -1.28 20.39 3.53
C ALA A 251 -0.29 21.13 2.62
N VAL A 252 0.77 20.46 2.18
CA VAL A 252 1.80 21.05 1.29
C VAL A 252 1.19 21.48 -0.05
N PRO A 253 0.44 20.64 -0.79
CA PRO A 253 -0.33 21.09 -1.95
C PRO A 253 -1.37 22.17 -1.61
N GLY A 254 -1.91 22.15 -0.39
CA GLY A 254 -2.86 23.14 0.11
C GLY A 254 -2.28 24.55 0.23
N LEU A 255 -0.96 24.68 0.40
CA LEU A 255 -0.25 25.97 0.39
C LEU A 255 -0.41 26.70 -0.95
N ALA A 256 -0.60 25.95 -2.05
CA ALA A 256 -0.88 26.50 -3.38
C ALA A 256 -2.38 26.81 -3.56
N LEU A 257 -2.96 27.53 -2.59
CA LEU A 257 -4.36 28.00 -2.60
C LEU A 257 -5.42 26.89 -2.64
N GLY A 258 -5.14 25.73 -2.02
CA GLY A 258 -6.13 24.67 -1.77
C GLY A 258 -6.56 23.83 -2.98
N ILE A 259 -6.56 24.36 -4.21
CA ILE A 259 -7.02 23.63 -5.40
C ILE A 259 -6.21 22.35 -5.66
N PRO A 260 -4.86 22.36 -5.59
CA PRO A 260 -4.10 21.12 -5.77
C PRO A 260 -4.40 20.07 -4.70
N ALA A 261 -4.59 20.49 -3.44
CA ALA A 261 -5.01 19.58 -2.36
C ALA A 261 -6.38 18.97 -2.63
N LEU A 262 -7.34 19.76 -3.15
CA LEU A 262 -8.68 19.28 -3.49
C LEU A 262 -8.63 18.22 -4.60
N LEU A 263 -7.86 18.46 -5.66
CA LEU A 263 -7.74 17.50 -6.77
C LEU A 263 -7.05 16.20 -6.33
N ILE A 264 -5.95 16.32 -5.59
CA ILE A 264 -5.21 15.17 -5.06
C ILE A 264 -6.09 14.36 -4.12
N ASN A 265 -6.80 15.00 -3.19
CA ASN A 265 -7.70 14.31 -2.27
C ASN A 265 -8.95 13.77 -2.98
N GLY A 266 -9.49 14.44 -3.99
CA GLY A 266 -10.58 13.90 -4.80
C GLY A 266 -10.21 12.57 -5.44
N LEU A 267 -9.04 12.52 -6.10
CA LEU A 267 -8.52 11.28 -6.67
C LEU A 267 -8.22 10.25 -5.57
N ARG A 268 -7.61 10.66 -4.45
CA ARG A 268 -7.31 9.77 -3.32
C ARG A 268 -8.57 9.10 -2.77
N TYR A 269 -9.65 9.85 -2.56
CA TYR A 269 -10.88 9.31 -1.99
C TYR A 269 -11.54 8.32 -2.93
N PHE A 270 -11.55 8.62 -4.23
CA PHE A 270 -12.00 7.67 -5.23
C PHE A 270 -11.18 6.38 -5.21
N ILE A 271 -9.84 6.48 -5.22
CA ILE A 271 -8.95 5.31 -5.18
C ILE A 271 -9.13 4.53 -3.87
N PHE A 272 -9.23 5.19 -2.72
CA PHE A 272 -9.45 4.52 -1.43
C PHE A 272 -10.81 3.85 -1.36
N GLY A 273 -11.86 4.50 -1.85
CA GLY A 273 -13.17 3.88 -1.99
C GLY A 273 -13.11 2.60 -2.82
N PHE A 274 -12.38 2.65 -3.93
CA PHE A 274 -12.19 1.50 -4.79
C PHE A 274 -11.37 0.39 -4.11
N ALA A 275 -10.22 0.73 -3.52
CA ALA A 275 -9.25 -0.19 -2.92
C ALA A 275 -9.70 -0.83 -1.60
N LEU A 276 -10.49 -0.10 -0.82
CA LEU A 276 -10.94 -0.49 0.52
C LEU A 276 -12.44 -0.81 0.53
N SER A 277 -13.02 -1.09 -0.64
CA SER A 277 -14.41 -1.49 -0.78
C SER A 277 -14.69 -2.87 -0.15
N PRO A 278 -15.97 -3.20 0.15
CA PRO A 278 -16.34 -4.55 0.61
C PRO A 278 -16.13 -5.65 -0.44
N VAL A 279 -15.82 -5.28 -1.69
CA VAL A 279 -15.37 -6.22 -2.74
C VAL A 279 -13.92 -6.62 -2.51
N ALA A 280 -13.11 -5.67 -2.03
CA ALA A 280 -11.70 -5.85 -1.83
C ALA A 280 -11.42 -6.67 -0.55
N ILE A 281 -12.07 -6.32 0.56
CA ILE A 281 -11.81 -6.92 1.86
C ILE A 281 -13.04 -7.66 2.42
N PRO A 282 -12.88 -8.72 3.23
CA PRO A 282 -14.00 -9.44 3.82
C PRO A 282 -14.96 -8.49 4.54
N MET A 283 -16.27 -8.69 4.40
CA MET A 283 -17.28 -7.76 4.93
C MET A 283 -17.12 -7.45 6.43
N ALA A 284 -16.78 -8.45 7.25
CA ALA A 284 -16.54 -8.24 8.69
C ALA A 284 -15.35 -7.30 8.93
N ALA A 285 -14.26 -7.48 8.17
CA ALA A 285 -13.10 -6.60 8.23
C ALA A 285 -13.44 -5.19 7.72
N PHE A 286 -14.20 -5.09 6.62
CA PHE A 286 -14.69 -3.80 6.12
C PHE A 286 -15.48 -3.04 7.19
N VAL A 287 -16.44 -3.70 7.85
CA VAL A 287 -17.26 -3.08 8.89
C VAL A 287 -16.41 -2.63 10.08
N ALA A 288 -15.43 -3.45 10.49
CA ALA A 288 -14.46 -3.07 11.53
C ALA A 288 -13.59 -1.88 11.11
N HIS A 289 -13.33 -1.72 9.81
CA HIS A 289 -12.49 -0.66 9.26
C HIS A 289 -13.22 0.68 9.04
N ILE A 290 -14.56 0.69 9.00
CA ILE A 290 -15.35 1.91 8.77
C ILE A 290 -14.97 3.06 9.73
N PRO A 291 -14.80 2.84 11.05
CA PRO A 291 -14.43 3.94 11.95
C PRO A 291 -13.05 4.52 11.64
N THR A 292 -12.07 3.67 11.31
CA THR A 292 -10.75 4.10 10.83
C THR A 292 -10.90 4.99 9.60
N LEU A 293 -11.62 4.51 8.58
CA LEU A 293 -11.86 5.25 7.35
C LEU A 293 -12.48 6.62 7.62
N ILE A 294 -13.54 6.68 8.43
CA ILE A 294 -14.21 7.95 8.75
C ILE A 294 -13.23 8.91 9.44
N ILE A 295 -12.49 8.44 10.45
CA ILE A 295 -11.59 9.29 11.24
C ILE A 295 -10.42 9.80 10.40
N GLU A 296 -9.77 8.91 9.64
CA GLU A 296 -8.60 9.27 8.85
C GLU A 296 -8.94 10.15 7.65
N LEU A 297 -10.01 9.80 6.92
CA LEU A 297 -10.51 10.65 5.86
C LEU A 297 -10.96 12.00 6.43
N GLN A 298 -11.57 12.06 7.61
CA GLN A 298 -11.93 13.35 8.20
C GLN A 298 -10.70 14.27 8.40
N ALA A 299 -9.54 13.72 8.75
CA ALA A 299 -8.31 14.50 8.85
C ALA A 299 -7.87 15.09 7.50
N TYR A 300 -8.00 14.34 6.41
CA TYR A 300 -7.64 14.82 5.07
C TYR A 300 -8.64 15.86 4.52
N ILE A 301 -9.93 15.70 4.83
CA ILE A 301 -10.94 16.75 4.58
C ILE A 301 -10.56 18.03 5.32
N LEU A 302 -10.15 17.95 6.59
CA LEU A 302 -9.76 19.14 7.37
C LEU A 302 -8.54 19.85 6.76
N GLY A 303 -7.52 19.11 6.33
CA GLY A 303 -6.37 19.70 5.64
C GLY A 303 -6.75 20.35 4.30
N THR A 304 -7.59 19.69 3.50
CA THR A 304 -8.08 20.22 2.22
C THR A 304 -8.93 21.47 2.43
N PHE A 305 -9.84 21.43 3.41
CA PHE A 305 -10.66 22.55 3.83
C PHE A 305 -9.80 23.74 4.26
N GLY A 306 -8.71 23.51 4.99
CA GLY A 306 -7.77 24.56 5.35
C GLY A 306 -7.12 25.26 4.17
N GLY A 307 -6.80 24.52 3.11
CA GLY A 307 -6.32 25.10 1.85
C GLY A 307 -7.37 25.98 1.16
N LEU A 308 -8.64 25.57 1.19
CA LEU A 308 -9.75 26.35 0.63
C LEU A 308 -10.07 27.61 1.47
N VAL A 309 -9.98 27.51 2.80
CA VAL A 309 -10.10 28.68 3.69
C VAL A 309 -8.94 29.65 3.45
N LEU A 310 -7.72 29.14 3.24
CA LEU A 310 -6.57 29.95 2.84
C LEU A 310 -6.86 30.71 1.55
N LEU A 311 -7.33 30.02 0.49
CA LEU A 311 -7.74 30.67 -0.76
C LEU A 311 -8.78 31.76 -0.52
N ASN A 312 -9.84 31.45 0.25
CA ASN A 312 -10.89 32.41 0.54
C ASN A 312 -10.37 33.67 1.24
N LYS A 313 -9.49 33.51 2.24
CA LYS A 313 -8.88 34.65 2.96
C LYS A 313 -8.00 35.51 2.06
N VAL A 314 -7.27 34.90 1.12
CA VAL A 314 -6.50 35.64 0.11
C VAL A 314 -7.44 36.43 -0.80
N LEU A 315 -8.52 35.81 -1.29
CA LEU A 315 -9.51 36.46 -2.16
C LEU A 315 -10.27 37.60 -1.46
N GLN A 316 -10.46 37.50 -0.15
CA GLN A 316 -11.09 38.56 0.67
C GLN A 316 -10.13 39.68 1.08
N GLY A 317 -8.85 39.62 0.67
CA GLY A 317 -7.85 40.63 1.01
C GLY A 317 -7.32 40.55 2.44
N GLU A 318 -7.62 39.50 3.21
CA GLU A 318 -7.06 39.28 4.55
C GLU A 318 -5.57 38.88 4.52
N GLY A 319 -5.06 38.50 3.35
CA GLY A 319 -3.66 38.17 3.10
C GLY A 319 -3.31 36.69 3.33
N TYR A 320 -2.23 36.25 2.68
CA TYR A 320 -1.78 34.85 2.69
C TYR A 320 -1.44 34.35 4.10
N ARG A 321 -0.87 35.21 4.97
CA ARG A 321 -0.51 34.85 6.35
C ARG A 321 -1.73 34.46 7.20
N ALA A 322 -2.85 35.16 7.04
CA ALA A 322 -4.10 34.82 7.73
C ALA A 322 -4.63 33.45 7.24
N GLY A 323 -4.52 33.20 5.94
CA GLY A 323 -4.83 31.90 5.34
C GLY A 323 -3.91 30.77 5.82
N LEU A 324 -2.60 31.00 5.92
CA LEU A 324 -1.64 30.03 6.46
C LEU A 324 -1.96 29.65 7.91
N ARG A 325 -2.34 30.63 8.75
CA ARG A 325 -2.79 30.34 10.12
C ARG A 325 -4.02 29.43 10.10
N ALA A 326 -5.00 29.72 9.25
CA ALA A 326 -6.20 28.89 9.14
C ALA A 326 -5.88 27.46 8.70
N LEU A 327 -5.00 27.29 7.70
CA LEU A 327 -4.52 25.97 7.28
C LEU A 327 -3.81 25.25 8.42
N ALA A 328 -2.91 25.91 9.14
CA ALA A 328 -2.18 25.31 10.27
C ALA A 328 -3.12 24.84 11.39
N LEU A 329 -4.14 25.65 11.73
CA LEU A 329 -5.15 25.28 12.73
C LEU A 329 -5.95 24.04 12.32
N LEU A 330 -6.30 23.92 11.03
CA LEU A 330 -7.07 22.77 10.53
C LEU A 330 -6.21 21.53 10.32
N VAL A 331 -4.93 21.69 9.96
CA VAL A 331 -3.95 20.59 10.02
C VAL A 331 -3.82 20.10 11.46
N TYR A 332 -3.73 21.00 12.44
CA TYR A 332 -3.68 20.62 13.86
C TYR A 332 -4.91 19.80 14.30
N LEU A 333 -6.13 20.19 13.89
CA LEU A 333 -7.33 19.36 14.10
C LEU A 333 -7.20 18.00 13.41
N GLY A 334 -6.76 17.98 12.14
CA GLY A 334 -6.55 16.73 11.39
C GLY A 334 -5.54 15.80 12.05
N MET A 335 -4.44 16.33 12.57
CA MET A 335 -3.43 15.56 13.31
C MET A 335 -4.04 14.85 14.53
N PHE A 336 -4.92 15.52 15.26
CA PHE A 336 -5.62 14.92 16.39
C PHE A 336 -6.56 13.78 15.95
N PHE A 337 -7.27 13.95 14.83
CA PHE A 337 -8.08 12.87 14.26
C PHE A 337 -7.20 11.67 13.86
N LEU A 338 -6.08 11.89 13.17
CA LEU A 338 -5.14 10.82 12.84
C LEU A 338 -4.58 10.11 14.07
N LEU A 339 -4.36 10.84 15.17
CA LEU A 339 -3.91 10.24 16.42
C LEU A 339 -4.94 9.24 16.96
N ILE A 340 -6.22 9.63 17.00
CA ILE A 340 -7.32 8.75 17.40
C ILE A 340 -7.45 7.56 16.44
N GLY A 341 -7.41 7.84 15.13
CA GLY A 341 -7.50 6.84 14.06
C GLY A 341 -6.40 5.79 14.21
N ALA A 342 -5.17 6.21 14.45
CA ALA A 342 -4.03 5.31 14.59
C ALA A 342 -4.14 4.35 15.78
N TRP A 343 -4.68 4.81 16.91
CA TRP A 343 -4.94 3.94 18.07
C TRP A 343 -6.05 2.93 17.76
N TYR A 344 -7.12 3.38 17.13
CA TYR A 344 -8.24 2.52 16.77
C TYR A 344 -7.83 1.48 15.70
N GLU A 345 -7.15 1.89 14.63
CA GLU A 345 -6.70 1.02 13.56
C GLU A 345 -5.68 -0.02 14.06
N ALA A 346 -4.75 0.38 14.94
CA ALA A 346 -3.84 -0.58 15.54
C ALA A 346 -4.59 -1.64 16.36
N PHE A 347 -5.65 -1.26 17.07
CA PHE A 347 -6.52 -2.20 17.77
C PHE A 347 -7.31 -3.08 16.78
N GLU A 348 -7.89 -2.48 15.75
CA GLU A 348 -8.65 -3.14 14.69
C GLU A 348 -7.83 -4.25 14.02
N VAL A 349 -6.64 -3.91 13.53
CA VAL A 349 -5.74 -4.84 12.83
C VAL A 349 -5.28 -5.98 13.75
N LEU A 350 -5.01 -5.69 15.02
CA LEU A 350 -4.49 -6.69 15.95
C LEU A 350 -5.56 -7.61 16.53
N TYR A 351 -6.80 -7.14 16.69
CA TYR A 351 -7.82 -7.83 17.47
C TYR A 351 -9.14 -8.10 16.73
N LEU A 352 -9.50 -7.31 15.71
CA LEU A 352 -10.80 -7.42 15.03
C LEU A 352 -10.73 -8.09 13.65
N VAL A 353 -9.63 -7.92 12.92
CA VAL A 353 -9.49 -8.34 11.51
C VAL A 353 -8.66 -9.64 11.35
N ARG A 354 -8.35 -10.34 12.45
CA ARG A 354 -7.57 -11.58 12.43
C ARG A 354 -8.26 -12.76 11.78
#